data_AF-X6EPF0-F1
#
_entry.id   AF-X6EPF0-F1
#
_cell.length_a   1.000
_cell.length_b   1.000
_cell.length_c   1.000
_cell.angle_alpha   90.00
_cell.angle_beta   90.00
_cell.angle_gamma   90.00
#
_symmetry.space_group_name_H-M   'P 1'
#
loop_
_entity.id
_entity.type
_entity.pdbx_description
1 polymer ?
#
loop_
_entity_poly.entity_id
_entity_poly.type
_entity_poly.pdbx_seq_one_letter_code
_entity_poly.pdbx_strand_id
1 'polypeptide(L)'
;MAFQSAIAGIMLAADLVKHSAGFPMSPTTSTRVNLPRPLGSYLHDPKAKDSSGRCICSDEDFVAAYRLKYGCAVEQLSNGSA
;
A
#
# COMPACT_ATOMS: atom_id res chain seq x y z
N MET A 1 6.81 6.31 21.44
CA MET A 1 6.65 5.14 20.54
C MET A 1 5.23 4.57 20.51
N ALA A 2 4.45 4.54 21.60
CA ALA A 2 3.12 3.90 21.61
C ALA A 2 2.04 4.53 20.71
N PHE A 3 2.02 5.86 20.57
CA PHE A 3 0.97 6.53 19.80
C PHE A 3 1.13 6.37 18.28
N GLN A 4 2.38 6.32 17.79
CA GLN A 4 2.67 6.12 16.38
C GLN A 4 2.31 4.68 15.94
N SER A 5 2.57 3.67 16.78
CA SER A 5 2.16 2.30 16.50
C SER A 5 0.65 2.11 16.59
N ALA A 6 -0.02 2.77 17.55
CA ALA A 6 -1.49 2.71 17.67
C ALA A 6 -2.19 3.29 16.43
N ILE A 7 -1.77 4.47 15.96
CA ILE A 7 -2.34 5.07 14.74
C ILE A 7 -2.10 4.18 13.52
N ALA A 8 -0.88 3.64 13.35
CA ALA A 8 -0.58 2.74 12.24
C ALA A 8 -1.51 1.51 12.26
N GLY A 9 -1.78 0.95 13.44
CA GLY A 9 -2.71 -0.17 13.62
C GLY A 9 -4.15 0.19 13.26
N ILE A 10 -4.65 1.34 13.69
CA ILE A 10 -6.00 1.81 13.35
C ILE A 10 -6.15 2.03 11.84
N MET A 11 -5.16 2.65 11.20
CA MET A 11 -5.17 2.86 9.75
C MET A 11 -5.18 1.54 8.98
N LEU A 12 -4.40 0.55 9.43
CA LEU A 12 -4.38 -0.79 8.83
C LEU A 12 -5.73 -1.49 8.99
N ALA A 13 -6.34 -1.44 10.18
CA ALA A 13 -7.65 -2.05 10.43
C ALA A 13 -8.74 -1.43 9.53
N ALA A 14 -8.71 -0.11 9.35
CA ALA A 14 -9.63 0.58 8.44
C ALA A 14 -9.44 0.14 6.98
N ASP A 15 -8.20 -0.08 6.55
CA ASP A 15 -7.89 -0.53 5.19
C ASP A 15 -8.38 -1.96 4.93
N LEU A 16 -8.25 -2.85 5.93
CA LEU A 16 -8.79 -4.21 5.85
C LEU A 16 -10.31 -4.25 5.71
N VAL A 17 -11.02 -3.38 6.44
CA VAL A 17 -12.49 -3.26 6.33
C VAL A 17 -12.90 -2.70 4.96
N LYS A 18 -12.16 -1.72 4.43
CA LYS A 18 -12.41 -1.20 3.08
C LYS A 18 -12.21 -2.28 2.01
N HIS A 19 -11.15 -3.07 2.17
CA HIS A 19 -10.83 -4.17 1.26
C HIS A 19 -11.92 -5.24 1.28
N SER A 20 -12.41 -5.65 2.46
CA SER A 20 -13.48 -6.66 2.56
C SER A 20 -14.83 -6.16 2.04
N ALA A 21 -15.08 -4.85 2.11
CA ALA A 21 -16.28 -4.22 1.56
C ALA A 21 -16.20 -3.94 0.04
N GLY A 22 -15.10 -4.29 -0.63
CA GLY A 22 -14.95 -4.12 -2.08
C GLY A 22 -14.74 -2.67 -2.52
N PHE A 23 -14.34 -1.77 -1.61
CA PHE A 23 -13.96 -0.42 -2.01
C PHE A 23 -12.69 -0.45 -2.87
N PRO A 24 -12.58 0.40 -3.90
CA PRO A 24 -11.39 0.44 -4.75
C PRO A 24 -10.16 0.76 -3.90
N MET A 25 -9.10 -0.01 -4.11
CA MET A 25 -7.80 0.21 -3.46
C MET A 25 -7.26 1.59 -3.89
N SER A 26 -7.25 2.53 -2.97
CA SER A 26 -6.65 3.84 -3.20
C SER A 26 -5.17 3.71 -3.54
N PRO A 27 -4.61 4.65 -4.33
CA PRO A 27 -3.19 4.64 -4.68
C PRO A 27 -2.30 4.64 -3.44
N THR A 28 -1.10 4.05 -3.55
CA THR A 28 -0.11 4.01 -2.47
C THR A 28 0.15 5.43 -1.95
N THR A 29 -0.29 5.70 -0.73
CA THR A 29 -0.14 7.02 -0.10
C THR A 29 0.73 6.90 1.15
N SER A 30 1.56 7.92 1.38
CA SER A 30 2.31 8.08 2.62
C SER A 30 1.54 9.06 3.48
N THR A 31 1.06 8.61 4.64
CA THR A 31 0.39 9.48 5.61
C THR A 31 1.39 9.97 6.64
N ARG A 32 1.59 11.28 6.74
CA ARG A 32 2.51 11.90 7.71
C ARG A 32 1.72 12.69 8.75
N VAL A 33 1.74 12.22 10.00
CA VAL A 33 1.01 12.86 11.11
C VAL A 33 2.01 13.48 12.08
N ASN A 34 1.95 14.80 12.22
CA ASN A 34 2.71 15.54 13.24
C ASN A 34 1.79 15.81 14.43
N LEU A 35 1.84 14.97 15.46
CA LEU A 35 1.01 15.09 16.67
C LEU A 35 0.91 16.49 17.31
N PRO A 36 2.01 17.27 17.46
CA PRO A 36 1.92 18.57 18.12
C PRO A 36 1.27 19.65 17.22
N ARG A 37 0.99 19.35 15.96
CA ARG A 37 0.37 20.28 15.01
C ARG A 37 -1.08 19.82 14.75
N PRO A 38 -2.03 20.76 14.53
CA PRO A 38 -3.36 20.41 14.05
C PRO A 38 -3.28 19.52 12.80
N LEU A 39 -4.17 18.54 12.72
CA LEU A 39 -4.26 17.66 11.55
C LEU A 39 -4.69 18.49 10.33
N GLY A 40 -3.99 18.31 9.22
CA GLY A 40 -4.39 18.89 7.94
C GLY A 40 -5.67 18.26 7.42
N SER A 41 -6.37 18.97 6.52
CA SER A 41 -7.55 18.44 5.80
C SER A 41 -7.21 17.29 4.86
N TYR A 42 -5.97 17.23 4.39
CA TYR A 42 -5.47 16.20 3.49
C TYR A 42 -4.16 15.64 4.03
N LEU A 43 -4.15 14.33 4.30
CA LEU A 43 -3.02 13.63 4.93
C LEU A 43 -2.35 12.61 4.00
N HIS A 44 -2.97 12.32 2.85
CA HIS A 44 -2.56 11.26 1.94
C HIS A 44 -1.63 11.80 0.86
N ASP A 45 -0.32 11.84 1.11
CA ASP A 45 0.63 12.18 0.03
C ASP A 45 0.74 10.99 -0.94
N PRO A 46 0.26 11.09 -2.19
CA PRO A 46 0.41 10.01 -3.15
C PRO A 46 1.90 9.81 -3.42
N LYS A 47 2.39 8.59 -3.15
CA LYS A 47 3.79 8.24 -3.31
C LYS A 47 3.91 7.25 -4.47
N ALA A 48 4.24 7.78 -5.64
CA ALA A 48 4.59 6.96 -6.78
C ALA A 48 5.90 6.21 -6.52
N LYS A 49 6.11 5.09 -7.22
CA LYS A 49 7.41 4.42 -7.27
C LYS A 49 8.45 5.41 -7.81
N ASP A 50 9.63 5.39 -7.23
CA ASP A 50 10.74 6.22 -7.69
C ASP A 50 11.19 5.78 -9.09
N SER A 51 11.21 6.71 -10.04
CA SER A 51 11.59 6.46 -11.44
C SER A 51 13.10 6.49 -11.66
N SER A 52 13.90 6.78 -10.63
CA SER A 52 15.37 6.88 -10.74
C SER A 52 16.09 5.54 -11.00
N GLY A 53 15.36 4.42 -10.97
CA GLY A 53 15.92 3.06 -11.10
C GLY A 53 16.65 2.55 -9.86
N ARG A 54 16.69 3.33 -8.76
CA ARG A 54 17.35 2.93 -7.50
C ARG A 54 16.48 2.07 -6.60
N CYS A 55 15.18 1.98 -6.88
CA CYS A 55 14.29 1.18 -6.04
C CYS A 55 14.36 -0.29 -6.45
N ILE A 56 14.66 -1.16 -5.47
CA ILE A 56 14.65 -2.62 -5.65
C ILE A 56 13.32 -3.15 -6.21
N CYS A 57 12.22 -2.43 -5.94
CA CYS A 57 10.88 -2.77 -6.42
C CYS A 57 10.69 -2.64 -7.94
N SER A 58 11.65 -2.04 -8.65
CA SER A 58 11.69 -1.92 -10.11
C SER A 58 12.89 -2.65 -10.70
N ASP A 59 13.63 -3.40 -9.89
CA ASP A 59 14.77 -4.22 -10.34
C ASP A 59 14.24 -5.46 -11.08
N GLU A 60 14.80 -5.75 -12.25
CA GLU A 60 14.39 -6.87 -13.10
C GLU A 60 14.62 -8.22 -12.40
N ASP A 61 15.68 -8.37 -11.61
CA ASP A 61 15.96 -9.60 -10.87
C ASP A 61 14.91 -9.84 -9.79
N PHE A 62 14.53 -8.77 -9.08
CA PHE A 62 13.45 -8.82 -8.09
C PHE A 62 12.10 -9.14 -8.73
N VAL A 63 11.78 -8.51 -9.86
CA VAL A 63 10.52 -8.74 -10.59
C VAL A 63 10.46 -10.16 -11.13
N ALA A 64 11.56 -10.69 -11.69
CA ALA A 64 11.64 -12.07 -12.16
C ALA A 64 11.42 -13.08 -11.02
N ALA A 65 12.11 -12.90 -9.89
CA ALA A 65 11.94 -13.74 -8.71
C ALA A 65 10.51 -13.65 -8.13
N TYR A 66 9.93 -12.45 -8.07
CA TYR A 66 8.56 -12.23 -7.62
C TYR A 66 7.56 -12.95 -8.52
N ARG A 67 7.69 -12.81 -9.84
CA ARG A 67 6.83 -13.51 -10.82
C ARG A 67 6.98 -15.02 -10.74
N LEU A 68 8.18 -15.54 -10.52
CA LEU A 68 8.38 -16.97 -10.32
C LEU A 68 7.65 -17.48 -9.07
N LYS A 69 7.70 -16.72 -7.97
CA LYS A 69 7.10 -17.11 -6.70
C LYS A 69 5.58 -16.96 -6.67
N TYR A 70 5.04 -15.91 -7.29
CA TYR A 70 3.64 -15.51 -7.15
C TYR A 70 2.84 -15.48 -8.47
N GLY A 71 3.49 -15.59 -9.63
CA GLY A 71 2.85 -15.43 -10.94
C GLY A 71 1.72 -16.42 -11.21
N CYS A 72 1.83 -17.66 -10.71
CA CYS A 72 0.78 -18.66 -10.84
C CYS A 72 -0.44 -18.40 -9.93
N ALA A 73 -0.28 -17.60 -8.86
CA ALA A 73 -1.36 -17.27 -7.92
C ALA A 73 -2.16 -16.03 -8.34
N VAL A 74 -1.56 -15.11 -9.10
CA VAL A 74 -2.23 -13.85 -9.50
C VAL A 74 -3.26 -14.08 -10.60
N GLU A 75 -3.09 -15.09 -11.47
CA GLU A 75 -4.05 -15.46 -12.51
C GLU A 75 -5.42 -15.93 -11.97
N GLN A 76 -5.49 -16.35 -10.69
CA GLN A 76 -6.74 -16.79 -10.07
C GLN A 76 -7.60 -15.63 -9.53
N LEU A 77 -7.00 -14.46 -9.26
CA LEU A 77 -7.73 -13.26 -8.83
C LEU A 77 -8.38 -12.50 -10.01
N SER A 78 -7.85 -12.65 -11.23
CA SER A 78 -8.47 -12.07 -12.44
C SER A 78 -9.58 -12.94 -13.03
N ASN A 79 -9.59 -14.25 -12.78
CA ASN A 79 -10.58 -15.18 -13.33
C ASN A 79 -11.83 -15.38 -12.45
N GLY A 80 -11.90 -14.73 -11.28
CA GLY A 80 -13.04 -14.76 -10.36
C GLY A 80 -14.04 -13.61 -10.54
N SER A 81 -14.08 -12.99 -11.72
CA SER A 81 -15.05 -11.94 -12.08
C SER A 81 -15.76 -12.32 -13.38
N ALA A 82 -16.68 -13.29 -13.28
CA ALA A 82 -17.71 -13.57 -14.27
C ALA A 82 -19.00 -13.93 -13.53
#